data_AF-A0AAX4HUB6-F1
#
_entry.id   AF-A0AAX4HUB6-F1
#
_cell.length_a   1.000
_cell.length_b   1.000
_cell.length_c   1.000
_cell.angle_alpha   90.00
_cell.angle_beta   90.00
_cell.angle_gamma   90.00
#
_symmetry.space_group_name_H-M   'P 1'
#
loop_
_entity.id
_entity.type
_entity.pdbx_description
1 polymer ?
#
loop_
_entity_poly.entity_id
_entity_poly.type
_entity_poly.pdbx_seq_one_letter_code
_entity_poly.pdbx_strand_id
1 'polypeptide(L)'
;MDIYEALKKDHEELKIVLEELVSLRADDDYRYVLIEEIRNVLVPHSRAEESIFYNTLRAVNADKKIVFHGYQEHLETETLLRTLQVMDRMNLDWKATAKKLQESFLHHIEDEENEIFAEAQKAFTEEEAVSMADAFLQLKPKIEKEGFMKNTVDMVINLLPPRLADKLRNIGENRAA
;
A
#
# COMPACT_ATOMS: atom_id res chain seq x y z
N MET A 1 -1.89 13.07 17.76
CA MET A 1 -1.56 12.45 16.47
C MET A 1 -2.83 12.41 15.65
N ASP A 2 -2.85 13.12 14.53
CA ASP A 2 -3.94 13.06 13.56
C ASP A 2 -3.61 12.11 12.39
N ILE A 3 -4.55 11.95 11.45
CA ILE A 3 -4.38 11.03 10.31
C ILE A 3 -3.24 11.46 9.39
N TYR A 4 -3.03 12.77 9.21
CA TYR A 4 -1.97 13.30 8.34
C TYR A 4 -0.59 13.02 8.93
N GLU A 5 -0.42 13.20 10.24
CA GLU A 5 0.79 12.84 10.97
C GLU A 5 1.04 11.33 10.94
N ALA A 6 0.00 10.51 11.05
CA ALA A 6 0.11 9.05 11.00
C ALA A 6 0.56 8.56 9.60
N LEU A 7 -0.02 9.10 8.53
CA LEU A 7 0.36 8.78 7.15
C LEU A 7 1.79 9.23 6.85
N LYS A 8 2.17 10.46 7.20
CA LYS A 8 3.54 10.98 7.04
C LYS A 8 4.59 10.13 7.76
N LYS A 9 4.22 9.57 8.92
CA LYS A 9 5.12 8.67 9.64
C LYS A 9 5.38 7.38 8.85
N ASP A 10 4.35 6.79 8.24
CA ASP A 10 4.50 5.64 7.34
C ASP A 10 5.31 6.00 6.10
N HIS A 11 5.09 7.19 5.53
CA HIS A 11 5.85 7.68 4.38
C HIS A 11 7.34 7.77 4.68
N GLU A 12 7.71 8.35 5.83
CA GLU A 12 9.11 8.49 6.21
C GLU A 12 9.77 7.14 6.46
N GLU A 13 9.09 6.24 7.17
CA GLU A 13 9.59 4.88 7.39
C GLU A 13 9.84 4.16 6.06
N LEU A 14 8.87 4.21 5.15
CA LEU A 14 8.96 3.52 3.87
C LEU A 14 9.99 4.15 2.91
N LYS A 15 10.15 5.48 2.91
CA LYS A 15 11.21 6.19 2.17
C LYS A 15 12.59 5.68 2.56
N ILE A 16 12.86 5.58 3.87
CA ILE A 16 14.15 5.13 4.41
C ILE A 16 14.46 3.72 3.94
N VAL A 17 13.53 2.78 4.12
CA VAL A 17 13.75 1.36 3.76
C VAL A 17 13.88 1.17 2.23
N LEU A 18 13.11 1.93 1.44
CA LEU A 18 13.24 1.91 -0.03
C LEU A 18 14.59 2.45 -0.51
N GLU A 19 15.06 3.54 0.08
CA GLU A 19 16.36 4.10 -0.25
C GLU A 19 17.50 3.15 0.12
N GLU A 20 17.40 2.51 1.29
CA GLU A 20 18.36 1.48 1.70
C GLU A 20 18.39 0.32 0.70
N LEU A 21 17.22 -0.21 0.30
CA LEU A 21 17.12 -1.27 -0.69
C LEU A 21 17.75 -0.87 -2.03
N VAL A 22 17.44 0.33 -2.51
CA VAL A 22 17.97 0.84 -3.79
C VAL A 22 19.48 1.09 -3.72
N SER A 23 20.04 1.33 -2.53
CA SER A 23 21.48 1.53 -2.33
C SER A 23 22.30 0.22 -2.34
N LEU A 24 21.70 -0.92 -2.00
CA LEU A 24 22.40 -2.21 -1.89
C LEU A 24 23.06 -2.65 -3.21
N ARG A 25 24.10 -3.48 -3.14
CA ARG A 25 24.63 -4.14 -4.34
C ARG A 25 23.63 -5.20 -4.84
N ALA A 26 23.65 -5.49 -6.14
CA ALA A 26 22.73 -6.48 -6.72
C ALA A 26 22.88 -7.89 -6.11
N ASP A 27 24.08 -8.23 -5.66
CA ASP A 27 24.43 -9.50 -5.01
C ASP A 27 24.30 -9.49 -3.48
N ASP A 28 23.79 -8.41 -2.90
CA ASP A 28 23.56 -8.32 -1.46
C ASP A 28 22.27 -9.07 -1.07
N ASP A 29 22.40 -10.02 -0.16
CA ASP A 29 21.29 -10.82 0.36
C ASP A 29 20.49 -10.07 1.43
N TYR A 30 20.96 -8.93 1.94
CA TYR A 30 20.17 -8.10 2.86
C TYR A 30 18.88 -7.57 2.21
N ARG A 31 18.79 -7.60 0.87
CA ARG A 31 17.57 -7.31 0.11
C ARG A 31 16.36 -8.12 0.59
N TYR A 32 16.55 -9.37 1.03
CA TYR A 32 15.44 -10.22 1.49
C TYR A 32 14.74 -9.62 2.72
N VAL A 33 15.52 -9.03 3.63
CA VAL A 33 15.01 -8.39 4.84
C VAL A 33 14.26 -7.13 4.47
N LEU A 34 14.88 -6.25 3.68
CA LEU A 34 14.30 -4.98 3.28
C LEU A 34 13.02 -5.15 2.46
N ILE A 35 12.93 -6.14 1.57
CA ILE A 35 11.72 -6.42 0.78
C ILE A 35 10.54 -6.80 1.69
N GLU A 36 10.78 -7.60 2.74
CA GLU A 36 9.72 -7.95 3.69
C GLU A 36 9.36 -6.77 4.61
N GLU A 37 10.34 -5.94 5.01
CA GLU A 37 10.07 -4.70 5.76
C GLU A 37 9.22 -3.72 4.94
N ILE A 38 9.59 -3.46 3.68
CA ILE A 38 8.80 -2.67 2.74
C ILE A 38 7.38 -3.20 2.66
N ARG A 39 7.20 -4.53 2.55
CA ARG A 39 5.87 -5.14 2.51
C ARG A 39 5.06 -4.87 3.78
N ASN A 40 5.70 -4.98 4.95
CA ASN A 40 5.04 -4.83 6.24
C ASN A 40 4.63 -3.38 6.53
N VAL A 41 5.22 -2.41 5.83
CA VAL A 41 4.82 -1.01 5.90
C VAL A 41 3.84 -0.65 4.79
N LEU A 42 4.19 -0.91 3.53
CA LEU A 42 3.46 -0.47 2.33
C LEU A 42 2.04 -1.05 2.26
N VAL A 43 1.88 -2.36 2.49
CA VAL A 43 0.57 -3.01 2.34
C VAL A 43 -0.41 -2.57 3.45
N PRO A 44 -0.03 -2.54 4.74
CA PRO A 44 -0.90 -2.00 5.76
C PRO A 44 -1.20 -0.51 5.57
N HIS A 45 -0.22 0.29 5.16
CA HIS A 45 -0.39 1.73 4.87
C HIS A 45 -1.47 1.95 3.81
N SER A 46 -1.23 1.50 2.58
CA SER A 46 -2.14 1.69 1.45
C SER A 46 -3.55 1.16 1.75
N ARG A 47 -3.68 -0.06 2.30
CA ARG A 47 -4.99 -0.67 2.56
C ARG A 47 -5.75 0.00 3.70
N ALA A 48 -5.08 0.41 4.77
CA ALA A 48 -5.74 1.12 5.87
C ALA A 48 -6.15 2.52 5.42
N GLU A 49 -5.33 3.19 4.63
CA GLU A 49 -5.64 4.49 4.05
C GLU A 49 -6.83 4.45 3.10
N GLU A 50 -6.83 3.52 2.15
CA GLU A 50 -7.94 3.25 1.24
C GLU A 50 -9.27 3.06 1.99
N SER A 51 -9.18 2.31 3.09
CA SER A 51 -10.34 1.90 3.90
C SER A 51 -10.90 3.03 4.75
N ILE A 52 -10.02 3.87 5.32
CA ILE A 52 -10.38 4.91 6.28
C ILE A 52 -10.37 6.28 5.62
N PHE A 53 -9.23 6.74 5.12
CA PHE A 53 -9.05 8.10 4.64
C PHE A 53 -9.77 8.34 3.31
N TYR A 54 -9.43 7.61 2.25
CA TYR A 54 -10.02 7.82 0.91
C TYR A 54 -11.52 7.49 0.85
N ASN A 55 -11.97 6.48 1.60
CA ASN A 55 -13.40 6.19 1.71
C ASN A 55 -14.18 7.32 2.40
N THR A 56 -13.62 7.91 3.47
CA THR A 56 -14.25 9.03 4.17
C THR A 56 -14.24 10.27 3.27
N LEU A 57 -13.13 10.54 2.59
CA LEU A 57 -12.99 11.65 1.64
C LEU A 57 -13.99 11.53 0.48
N ARG A 58 -14.20 10.32 -0.03
CA ARG A 58 -15.24 10.04 -1.05
C ARG A 58 -16.66 10.27 -0.51
N ALA A 59 -16.92 9.93 0.76
CA ALA A 59 -18.24 10.08 1.37
C ALA A 59 -18.67 11.54 1.51
N VAL A 60 -17.71 12.46 1.68
CA VAL A 60 -17.95 13.91 1.78
C VAL A 60 -17.91 14.65 0.43
N ASN A 61 -18.00 13.91 -0.68
CA ASN A 61 -18.00 14.44 -2.06
C ASN A 61 -16.73 15.21 -2.47
N ALA A 62 -15.56 14.81 -1.97
CA ALA A 62 -14.30 15.28 -2.55
C ALA A 62 -14.18 14.92 -4.04
N ASP A 63 -13.27 15.59 -4.76
CA ASP A 63 -13.07 15.32 -6.19
C ASP A 63 -12.75 13.85 -6.41
N LYS A 64 -13.67 13.17 -7.11
CA LYS A 64 -13.55 11.75 -7.43
C LYS A 64 -12.25 11.47 -8.17
N LYS A 65 -11.77 12.37 -9.02
CA LYS A 65 -10.55 12.16 -9.80
C LYS A 65 -9.34 12.04 -8.89
N ILE A 66 -9.22 12.91 -7.90
CA ILE A 66 -8.11 12.93 -6.93
C ILE A 66 -8.12 11.62 -6.14
N VAL A 67 -9.29 11.22 -5.62
CA VAL A 67 -9.43 9.97 -4.87
C VAL A 67 -9.13 8.75 -5.74
N PHE A 68 -9.63 8.70 -6.99
CA PHE A 68 -9.36 7.58 -7.90
C PHE A 68 -7.88 7.49 -8.29
N HIS A 69 -7.20 8.63 -8.46
CA HIS A 69 -5.77 8.67 -8.74
C HIS A 69 -4.98 8.02 -7.60
N GLY A 70 -5.22 8.39 -6.34
CA GLY A 70 -4.56 7.77 -5.18
C GLY A 70 -4.75 6.24 -5.11
N TYR A 71 -5.98 5.74 -5.39
CA TYR A 71 -6.20 4.28 -5.50
C TYR A 71 -5.37 3.62 -6.62
N GLN A 72 -5.16 4.31 -7.74
CA GLN A 72 -4.35 3.78 -8.83
C GLN A 72 -2.87 3.72 -8.47
N GLU A 73 -2.36 4.72 -7.76
CA GLU A 73 -0.97 4.75 -7.28
C GLU A 73 -0.71 3.66 -6.23
N HIS A 74 -1.65 3.43 -5.31
CA HIS A 74 -1.59 2.28 -4.38
C HIS A 74 -1.55 0.94 -5.13
N LEU A 75 -2.36 0.79 -6.17
CA LEU A 75 -2.34 -0.41 -6.99
C LEU A 75 -0.99 -0.59 -7.71
N GLU A 76 -0.42 0.49 -8.26
CA GLU A 76 0.88 0.44 -8.93
C GLU A 76 2.00 0.05 -7.96
N THR A 77 2.11 0.74 -6.82
CA THR A 77 3.15 0.47 -5.80
C THR A 77 3.05 -0.95 -5.24
N GLU A 78 1.84 -1.43 -4.91
CA GLU A 78 1.66 -2.83 -4.49
C GLU A 78 2.01 -3.84 -5.59
N THR A 79 1.70 -3.54 -6.85
CA THR A 79 2.03 -4.41 -7.98
C THR A 79 3.55 -4.50 -8.18
N LEU A 80 4.25 -3.38 -8.05
CA LEU A 80 5.71 -3.32 -8.11
C LEU A 80 6.35 -4.10 -6.96
N LEU A 81 5.84 -3.95 -5.74
CA LEU A 81 6.29 -4.75 -4.59
C LEU A 81 6.10 -6.25 -4.82
N ARG A 82 4.94 -6.68 -5.33
CA ARG A 82 4.70 -8.10 -5.64
C ARG A 82 5.64 -8.62 -6.72
N THR A 83 5.87 -7.81 -7.75
CA THR A 83 6.83 -8.13 -8.82
C THR A 83 8.22 -8.31 -8.23
N LEU A 84 8.64 -7.39 -7.36
CA LEU A 84 9.92 -7.43 -6.66
C LEU A 84 10.06 -8.71 -5.82
N GLN A 85 9.04 -9.09 -5.04
CA GLN A 85 9.02 -10.32 -4.25
C GLN A 85 9.10 -11.60 -5.11
N VAL A 86 8.49 -11.62 -6.29
CA VAL A 86 8.59 -12.75 -7.22
C VAL A 86 9.99 -12.83 -7.83
N MET A 87 10.53 -11.70 -8.27
CA MET A 87 11.87 -11.61 -8.86
C MET A 87 12.94 -12.05 -7.86
N ASP A 88 12.81 -11.62 -6.62
CA ASP A 88 13.67 -12.01 -5.51
C ASP A 88 13.69 -13.53 -5.30
N ARG A 89 12.51 -14.17 -5.19
CA ARG A 89 12.38 -15.64 -5.06
C ARG A 89 12.96 -16.42 -6.24
N MET A 90 12.99 -15.80 -7.41
CA MET A 90 13.52 -16.39 -8.64
C MET A 90 15.00 -16.02 -8.89
N ASN A 91 15.62 -15.23 -8.00
CA ASN A 91 16.96 -14.68 -8.17
C ASN A 91 17.15 -13.92 -9.51
N LEU A 92 16.14 -13.13 -9.89
CA LEU A 92 16.19 -12.26 -11.06
C LEU A 92 16.73 -10.86 -10.71
N ASP A 93 17.15 -10.09 -11.72
CA ASP A 93 17.63 -8.71 -11.52
C ASP A 93 16.52 -7.80 -10.99
N TRP A 94 16.59 -7.47 -9.70
CA TRP A 94 15.56 -6.77 -8.95
C TRP A 94 15.75 -5.25 -8.89
N LYS A 95 16.95 -4.74 -9.24
CA LYS A 95 17.35 -3.35 -8.98
C LYS A 95 16.49 -2.33 -9.73
N ALA A 96 16.14 -2.62 -10.98
CA ALA A 96 15.29 -1.74 -11.78
C ALA A 96 13.87 -1.65 -11.20
N THR A 97 13.30 -2.78 -10.77
CA THR A 97 11.97 -2.84 -10.15
C THR A 97 11.95 -2.13 -8.80
N ALA A 98 12.99 -2.29 -7.98
CA ALA A 98 13.12 -1.57 -6.71
C ALA A 98 13.18 -0.05 -6.90
N LYS A 99 13.93 0.43 -7.89
CA LYS A 99 13.95 1.86 -8.26
C LYS A 99 12.58 2.36 -8.71
N LYS A 100 11.92 1.60 -9.57
CA LYS A 100 10.58 1.97 -10.04
C LYS A 100 9.57 2.00 -8.88
N LEU A 101 9.66 1.07 -7.93
CA LEU A 101 8.85 1.08 -6.71
C LEU A 101 9.11 2.34 -5.88
N GLN A 102 10.38 2.70 -5.67
CA GLN A 102 10.76 3.94 -4.97
C GLN A 102 10.19 5.18 -5.67
N GLU A 103 10.40 5.32 -6.98
CA GLU A 103 9.90 6.45 -7.77
C GLU A 103 8.37 6.57 -7.70
N SER A 104 7.65 5.45 -7.88
CA SER A 104 6.19 5.41 -7.81
C SER A 104 5.67 5.78 -6.42
N PHE A 105 6.33 5.31 -5.35
CA PHE A 105 5.92 5.66 -3.98
C PHE A 105 6.23 7.12 -3.63
N LEU A 106 7.37 7.65 -4.08
CA LEU A 106 7.70 9.07 -3.89
C LEU A 106 6.71 10.00 -4.61
N HIS A 107 6.27 9.62 -5.81
CA HIS A 107 5.25 10.37 -6.54
C HIS A 107 3.91 10.37 -5.79
N HIS A 108 3.48 9.21 -5.31
CA HIS A 108 2.27 9.07 -4.48
C HIS A 108 2.30 10.00 -3.25
N ILE A 109 3.42 10.03 -2.52
CA ILE A 109 3.58 10.92 -1.36
C ILE A 109 3.50 12.39 -1.76
N GLU A 110 4.09 12.77 -2.89
CA GLU A 110 4.06 14.15 -3.38
C GLU A 110 2.62 14.59 -3.69
N ASP A 111 1.87 13.77 -4.42
CA ASP A 111 0.49 14.07 -4.79
C ASP A 111 -0.40 14.10 -3.54
N GLU A 112 -0.22 13.14 -2.63
CA GLU A 112 -1.01 13.04 -1.41
C GLU A 112 -0.77 14.20 -0.44
N GLU A 113 0.48 14.47 -0.08
CA GLU A 113 0.80 15.46 0.94
C GLU A 113 0.55 16.91 0.46
N ASN A 114 0.61 17.16 -0.85
CA ASN A 114 0.43 18.50 -1.41
C ASN A 114 -1.02 18.77 -1.87
N GLU A 115 -1.69 17.79 -2.46
CA GLU A 115 -3.02 17.98 -3.04
C GLU A 115 -4.11 17.37 -2.15
N ILE A 116 -3.99 16.07 -1.81
CA ILE A 116 -5.06 15.34 -1.12
C ILE A 116 -5.23 15.84 0.31
N PHE A 117 -4.15 16.05 1.04
CA PHE A 117 -4.21 16.55 2.42
C PHE A 117 -4.79 17.96 2.50
N ALA A 118 -4.48 18.82 1.53
CA ALA A 118 -5.04 20.16 1.48
C ALA A 118 -6.57 20.15 1.27
N GLU A 119 -7.10 19.22 0.48
CA GLU A 119 -8.55 19.03 0.32
C GLU A 119 -9.19 18.40 1.56
N ALA A 120 -8.56 17.38 2.14
CA ALA A 120 -9.05 16.71 3.34
C ALA A 120 -9.12 17.65 4.55
N GLN A 121 -8.15 18.55 4.73
CA GLN A 121 -8.14 19.55 5.81
C GLN A 121 -9.28 20.58 5.69
N LYS A 122 -9.83 20.78 4.50
CA LYS A 122 -11.03 21.63 4.31
C LYS A 122 -12.31 20.85 4.62
N ALA A 123 -12.26 19.53 4.48
CA ALA A 123 -13.43 18.66 4.59
C ALA A 123 -13.66 18.12 6.01
N PHE A 124 -12.60 17.98 6.81
CA PHE A 124 -12.65 17.35 8.12
C PHE A 124 -12.24 18.27 9.27
N THR A 125 -12.89 18.10 10.42
CA THR A 125 -12.46 18.73 11.66
C THR A 125 -11.22 18.04 12.24
N GLU A 126 -10.54 18.69 13.18
CA GLU A 126 -9.42 18.09 13.93
C GLU A 126 -9.86 16.82 14.67
N GLU A 127 -11.07 16.81 15.24
CA GLU A 127 -11.64 15.67 15.97
C GLU A 127 -11.89 14.47 15.02
N GLU A 128 -12.38 14.72 13.81
CA GLU A 128 -12.54 13.71 12.77
C GLU A 128 -11.19 13.17 12.28
N ALA A 129 -10.20 14.06 12.11
CA ALA A 129 -8.83 13.69 11.73
C ALA A 129 -8.16 12.79 12.77
N VAL A 130 -8.33 13.08 14.07
CA VAL A 130 -7.86 12.23 15.17
C VAL A 130 -8.59 10.88 15.18
N SER A 131 -9.92 10.88 15.00
CA SER A 131 -10.69 9.64 14.96
C SER A 131 -10.29 8.73 13.78
N MET A 132 -10.00 9.32 12.61
CA MET A 132 -9.46 8.57 11.46
C MET A 132 -8.09 7.98 11.78
N ALA A 133 -7.20 8.71 12.46
CA ALA A 133 -5.89 8.21 12.87
C ALA A 133 -6.01 6.96 13.76
N ASP A 134 -6.90 7.00 14.75
CA ASP A 134 -7.15 5.87 15.64
C ASP A 134 -7.65 4.64 14.86
N ALA A 135 -8.59 4.84 13.93
CA ALA A 135 -9.12 3.76 13.09
C ALA A 135 -8.04 3.18 12.17
N PHE A 136 -7.22 4.03 11.55
CA PHE A 136 -6.09 3.66 10.71
C PHE A 136 -5.08 2.78 11.47
N LEU A 137 -4.64 3.23 12.64
CA LEU A 137 -3.67 2.51 13.47
C LEU A 137 -4.20 1.18 14.02
N GLN A 138 -5.51 1.08 14.25
CA GLN A 138 -6.15 -0.19 14.65
C GLN A 138 -6.31 -1.18 13.49
N LEU A 139 -6.39 -0.68 12.26
CA LEU A 139 -6.60 -1.52 11.07
C LEU A 139 -5.29 -2.09 10.53
N LYS A 140 -4.20 -1.32 10.53
CA LYS A 140 -2.88 -1.76 10.03
C LYS A 140 -2.44 -3.15 10.55
N PRO A 141 -2.46 -3.44 11.87
CA PRO A 141 -2.01 -4.73 12.39
C PRO A 141 -2.91 -5.91 11.99
N LYS A 142 -4.15 -5.63 11.57
CA LYS A 142 -5.07 -6.66 11.06
C LYS A 142 -4.68 -7.06 9.64
N ILE A 143 -4.39 -6.07 8.79
CA ILE A 143 -3.94 -6.28 7.39
C ILE A 143 -2.60 -7.00 7.34
N GLU A 144 -1.65 -6.60 8.20
CA GLU A 144 -0.32 -7.19 8.27
C GLU A 144 -0.37 -8.73 8.47
N LYS A 145 -1.30 -9.18 9.33
CA LYS A 145 -1.50 -10.59 9.68
C LYS A 145 -2.12 -11.43 8.58
N GLU A 146 -2.74 -10.85 7.55
CA GLU A 146 -3.45 -11.61 6.51
C GLU A 146 -2.52 -12.33 5.52
N GLY A 147 -1.22 -12.00 5.50
CA GLY A 147 -0.19 -12.76 4.82
C GLY A 147 -0.20 -12.65 3.28
N PHE A 148 1.00 -12.79 2.70
CA PHE A 148 1.29 -12.56 1.26
C PHE A 148 0.37 -13.31 0.27
N MET A 149 0.03 -14.58 0.56
CA MET A 149 -0.71 -15.43 -0.38
C MET A 149 -2.21 -15.11 -0.41
N LYS A 150 -2.83 -14.79 0.73
CA LYS A 150 -4.25 -14.42 0.80
C LYS A 150 -4.47 -13.11 0.02
N ASN A 151 -3.61 -12.12 0.29
CA ASN A 151 -3.72 -10.78 -0.31
C ASN A 151 -3.43 -10.77 -1.83
N THR A 152 -2.53 -11.64 -2.31
CA THR A 152 -2.25 -11.76 -3.77
C THR A 152 -3.43 -12.41 -4.50
N VAL A 153 -4.02 -13.44 -3.90
CA VAL A 153 -5.17 -14.16 -4.47
C VAL A 153 -6.39 -13.24 -4.51
N ASP A 154 -6.64 -12.46 -3.46
CA ASP A 154 -7.76 -11.52 -3.40
C ASP A 154 -7.63 -10.38 -4.42
N MET A 155 -6.42 -9.83 -4.60
CA MET A 155 -6.15 -8.83 -5.65
C MET A 155 -6.42 -9.39 -7.06
N VAL A 156 -5.90 -10.59 -7.36
CA VAL A 156 -6.13 -11.25 -8.66
C VAL A 156 -7.61 -11.55 -8.87
N ILE A 157 -8.32 -12.02 -7.85
CA ILE A 157 -9.76 -12.28 -7.89
C ILE A 157 -10.56 -11.01 -8.21
N ASN A 158 -10.18 -9.87 -7.62
CA ASN A 158 -10.86 -8.59 -7.83
C ASN A 158 -10.61 -7.98 -9.21
N LEU A 159 -9.51 -8.35 -9.87
CA LEU A 159 -9.18 -7.93 -11.24
C LEU A 159 -9.81 -8.82 -12.32
N LEU A 160 -10.44 -9.93 -11.95
CA LEU A 160 -11.01 -10.89 -12.90
C LEU A 160 -12.53 -10.68 -13.10
N PRO A 161 -13.06 -10.96 -14.30
CA PRO A 161 -14.50 -11.01 -14.54
C PRO A 161 -15.19 -11.97 -13.56
N PRO A 162 -16.43 -11.67 -13.10
CA PRO A 162 -17.11 -12.45 -12.04
C PRO A 162 -17.10 -13.97 -12.27
N ARG A 163 -17.31 -14.40 -13.53
CA ARG A 163 -17.30 -15.80 -13.96
C ARG A 163 -15.98 -16.56 -13.69
N LEU A 164 -14.85 -15.87 -13.54
CA LEU A 164 -13.53 -16.44 -13.26
C LEU A 164 -13.15 -16.28 -11.78
N ALA A 165 -13.58 -15.18 -11.14
CA ALA A 165 -13.39 -14.91 -9.71
C ALA A 165 -13.96 -16.03 -8.82
N ASP A 166 -15.16 -16.53 -9.15
CA ASP A 166 -15.86 -17.55 -8.35
C ASP A 166 -15.11 -18.90 -8.31
N LYS A 167 -14.36 -19.25 -9.36
CA LYS A 167 -13.56 -20.49 -9.37
C LYS A 167 -12.30 -20.40 -8.52
N LEU A 168 -11.70 -19.20 -8.42
CA LEU A 168 -10.47 -18.99 -7.66
C LEU A 168 -10.72 -18.82 -6.17
N ARG A 169 -11.83 -18.18 -5.76
CA ARG A 169 -12.26 -18.11 -4.36
C ARG A 169 -12.37 -19.49 -3.71
N ASN A 170 -12.97 -20.45 -4.43
CA ASN A 170 -13.15 -21.83 -3.96
C ASN A 170 -11.83 -22.64 -3.83
N ILE A 171 -10.72 -22.19 -4.42
CA ILE A 171 -9.41 -22.84 -4.32
C ILE A 171 -8.64 -22.38 -3.07
N GLY A 172 -8.85 -21.12 -2.64
CA GLY A 172 -8.25 -20.56 -1.43
C GLY A 172 -8.78 -21.19 -0.13
N GLU A 173 -10.08 -21.47 -0.08
CA GLU A 173 -10.74 -22.04 1.12
C GLU A 173 -10.35 -23.51 1.38
N ASN A 174 -10.05 -24.29 0.33
CA ASN A 174 -9.69 -25.72 0.43
C ASN A 174 -8.24 -25.98 0.89
N ARG A 175 -7.43 -24.95 1.12
CA ARG A 175 -6.05 -25.08 1.65
C ARG A 175 -5.90 -24.65 3.11
N ALA A 176 -6.97 -24.16 3.73
CA ALA A 176 -7.00 -23.75 5.14
C ALA A 176 -7.69 -24.78 6.06
N ALA A 177 -7.99 -25.98 5.55
CA ALA A 177 -8.56 -27.12 6.28
C ALA A 177 -7.52 -28.23 6.49
#